data_AF-A0A9D4R3B3-F1
#
_entry.id   AF-A0A9D4R3B3-F1
#
_cell.length_a   1.000
_cell.length_b   1.000
_cell.length_c   1.000
_cell.angle_alpha   90.00
_cell.angle_beta   90.00
_cell.angle_gamma   90.00
#
_symmetry.space_group_name_H-M   'P 1'
#
loop_
_entity.id
_entity.type
_entity.pdbx_description
1 polymer ?
#
loop_
_entity_poly.entity_id
_entity_poly.type
_entity_poly.pdbx_seq_one_letter_code
_entity_poly.pdbx_strand_id
1 'polypeptide(L)'
;STEEVGTPLDQFIFSVLFETSKKAEDALKKCNDKIGAALIASSLLKTVSKLTKREAEFDLSANIMTNSSSINAWELAYATHLKTFMGQTCCQTKLKIIWRGRMATFTPWWQIVMALFLPFLVTTITFTISYLLFLWLFSYFVLVELEARVTTIEYVLWGWSFTMLCEELRQLVTSQGRTPLKKIWCWYVSNWNKYDLATFLVGMASILGPKIIMLGKMMIDVLVFVRILLIFVISFGIMYTAILFPNTRPSFLLLKRIFYVPYWQIFGETFLDVLTGDQESCTKKESVADDDTRCPEEHILAPVFGAAYMFLTNIILINLLISMFRQSIQSSNTTPVSVNYD
;
A
#
# COMPACT_ATOMS: atom_id res chain seq x y z
N SER A 1 -9.22 -55.55 -39.92
CA SER A 1 -9.38 -55.61 -38.46
C SER A 1 -8.27 -54.78 -37.84
N THR A 2 -8.49 -53.48 -37.70
CA THR A 2 -7.56 -52.59 -36.99
C THR A 2 -8.21 -52.25 -35.66
N GLU A 3 -7.52 -52.62 -34.58
CA GLU A 3 -7.93 -52.47 -33.19
C GLU A 3 -8.35 -51.02 -32.87
N GLU A 4 -9.64 -50.80 -32.60
CA GLU A 4 -10.15 -49.55 -32.01
C GLU A 4 -9.82 -49.54 -30.51
N VAL A 5 -8.55 -49.27 -30.17
CA VAL A 5 -8.14 -49.04 -28.77
C VAL A 5 -8.24 -47.55 -28.48
N GLY A 6 -9.40 -47.12 -27.99
CA GLY A 6 -9.62 -45.76 -27.51
C GLY A 6 -11.01 -45.65 -26.91
N THR A 7 -11.17 -44.81 -25.87
CA THR A 7 -12.49 -44.58 -25.31
C THR A 7 -13.39 -43.89 -26.35
N PRO A 8 -14.73 -44.03 -26.29
CA PRO A 8 -15.63 -43.37 -27.26
C PRO A 8 -15.44 -41.83 -27.31
N LEU A 9 -14.94 -41.22 -26.22
CA LEU A 9 -14.56 -39.81 -26.17
C LEU A 9 -13.30 -39.51 -27.00
N ASP A 10 -12.29 -40.39 -26.97
CA ASP A 10 -11.05 -40.22 -27.73
C ASP A 10 -11.31 -40.30 -29.24
N GLN A 11 -12.19 -41.24 -29.66
CA GLN A 11 -12.65 -41.35 -31.05
C GLN A 11 -13.40 -40.10 -31.50
N PHE A 12 -14.22 -39.51 -30.61
CA PHE A 12 -14.92 -38.27 -30.89
C PHE A 12 -13.95 -37.07 -31.02
N ILE A 13 -12.98 -36.93 -30.11
CA ILE A 13 -12.00 -35.83 -30.19
C ILE A 13 -11.14 -35.94 -31.45
N PHE A 14 -10.71 -37.16 -31.81
CA PHE A 14 -9.92 -37.41 -33.03
C PHE A 14 -10.71 -37.03 -34.29
N SER A 15 -11.96 -37.47 -34.38
CA SER A 15 -12.83 -37.16 -35.53
C SER A 15 -13.17 -35.67 -35.64
N VAL A 16 -13.27 -34.95 -34.52
CA VAL A 16 -13.46 -33.48 -34.49
C VAL A 16 -12.24 -32.73 -35.02
N LEU A 17 -11.02 -33.21 -34.75
CA LEU A 17 -9.78 -32.54 -35.14
C LEU A 17 -9.34 -32.83 -36.58
N PHE A 18 -9.49 -34.07 -37.02
CA PHE A 18 -8.82 -34.57 -38.23
C PHE A 18 -9.78 -35.12 -39.30
N GLU A 19 -11.06 -35.29 -38.99
CA GLU A 19 -12.03 -35.87 -39.93
C GLU A 19 -13.17 -34.91 -40.30
N THR A 20 -14.16 -35.42 -41.04
CA THR A 20 -15.35 -34.69 -41.50
C THR A 20 -16.40 -34.53 -40.40
N SER A 21 -17.19 -33.45 -40.46
CA SER A 21 -18.28 -33.17 -39.51
C SER A 21 -19.27 -34.32 -39.32
N LYS A 22 -19.56 -35.11 -40.36
CA LYS A 22 -20.44 -36.27 -40.29
C LYS A 22 -19.90 -37.40 -39.41
N LYS A 23 -18.60 -37.71 -39.52
CA LYS A 23 -17.96 -38.74 -38.68
C LYS A 23 -17.89 -38.32 -37.21
N ALA A 24 -17.63 -37.04 -36.96
CA ALA A 24 -17.67 -36.48 -35.62
C ALA A 24 -19.08 -36.58 -34.99
N GLU A 25 -20.14 -36.36 -35.78
CA GLU A 25 -21.52 -36.51 -35.32
C GLU A 25 -21.86 -37.97 -34.95
N ASP A 26 -21.40 -38.93 -35.73
CA ASP A 26 -21.62 -40.35 -35.45
C ASP A 26 -20.80 -40.85 -34.26
N ALA A 27 -19.59 -40.33 -34.05
CA ALA A 27 -18.80 -40.58 -32.85
C ALA A 27 -19.42 -39.94 -31.59
N LEU A 28 -20.04 -38.76 -31.69
CA LEU A 28 -20.73 -38.11 -30.58
C LEU A 28 -21.92 -38.94 -30.08
N LYS A 29 -22.64 -39.61 -30.98
CA LYS A 29 -23.77 -40.48 -30.61
C LYS A 29 -23.36 -41.65 -29.73
N LYS A 30 -22.10 -42.10 -29.84
CA LYS A 30 -21.51 -43.19 -29.04
C LYS A 30 -21.00 -42.74 -27.66
N CYS A 31 -20.94 -41.45 -27.36
CA CYS A 31 -20.48 -40.92 -26.08
C CYS A 31 -21.56 -40.99 -24.99
N ASN A 32 -21.16 -41.34 -23.75
CA ASN A 32 -22.04 -41.37 -22.58
C ASN A 32 -22.50 -39.97 -22.13
N ASP A 33 -21.59 -38.98 -22.09
CA ASP A 33 -21.92 -37.57 -21.83
C ASP A 33 -21.75 -36.73 -23.10
N LYS A 34 -22.85 -36.58 -23.84
CA LYS A 34 -22.88 -35.84 -25.11
C LYS A 34 -22.64 -34.34 -24.92
N ILE A 35 -23.08 -33.77 -23.80
CA ILE A 35 -22.97 -32.33 -23.53
C ILE A 35 -21.54 -31.99 -23.13
N GLY A 36 -20.96 -32.75 -22.20
CA GLY A 36 -19.56 -32.61 -21.82
C GLY A 36 -18.61 -32.79 -23.01
N ALA A 37 -18.82 -33.85 -23.80
CA ALA A 37 -18.02 -34.09 -25.01
C ALA A 37 -18.10 -32.92 -26.01
N ALA A 38 -19.30 -32.42 -26.30
CA ALA A 38 -19.48 -31.29 -27.23
C ALA A 38 -18.81 -30.00 -26.73
N LEU A 39 -18.84 -29.73 -25.41
CA LEU A 39 -18.17 -28.56 -24.82
C LEU A 39 -16.64 -28.69 -24.88
N ILE A 40 -16.10 -29.89 -24.66
CA ILE A 40 -14.66 -30.18 -24.80
C ILE A 40 -14.22 -29.96 -26.24
N ALA A 41 -14.95 -30.52 -27.21
CA ALA A 41 -14.69 -30.31 -28.63
C ALA A 41 -14.72 -28.81 -29.01
N SER A 42 -15.73 -28.07 -28.53
CA SER A 42 -15.80 -26.62 -28.79
C SER A 42 -14.66 -25.84 -28.15
N SER A 43 -14.22 -26.21 -26.94
CA SER A 43 -13.06 -25.61 -26.27
C SER A 43 -11.78 -25.82 -27.06
N LEU A 44 -11.59 -27.06 -27.49
CA LEU A 44 -10.41 -27.53 -28.18
C LEU A 44 -10.29 -26.87 -29.56
N LEU A 45 -11.37 -26.85 -30.36
CA LEU A 45 -11.41 -26.14 -31.64
C LEU A 45 -11.14 -24.63 -31.49
N LYS A 46 -11.66 -24.00 -30.43
CA LYS A 46 -11.42 -22.57 -30.18
C LYS A 46 -9.97 -22.28 -29.77
N THR A 47 -9.34 -23.20 -29.06
CA THR A 47 -7.93 -23.12 -28.69
C THR A 47 -7.04 -23.33 -29.92
N VAL A 48 -7.31 -24.37 -30.71
CA VAL A 48 -6.63 -24.63 -31.99
C VAL A 48 -6.78 -23.45 -32.96
N SER A 49 -7.97 -22.85 -33.06
CA SER A 49 -8.21 -21.65 -33.87
C SER A 49 -7.43 -20.42 -33.40
N LYS A 50 -7.21 -20.26 -32.09
CA LYS A 50 -6.39 -19.19 -31.53
C LYS A 50 -4.89 -19.42 -31.78
N LEU A 51 -4.44 -20.68 -31.71
CA LEU A 51 -3.07 -21.08 -32.00
C LEU A 51 -2.74 -21.01 -33.50
N THR A 52 -3.69 -21.29 -34.40
CA THR A 52 -3.50 -21.07 -35.85
C THR A 52 -3.40 -19.59 -36.23
N LYS A 53 -3.81 -18.66 -35.34
CA LYS A 53 -3.59 -17.20 -35.49
C LYS A 53 -2.33 -16.69 -34.79
N ARG A 54 -1.64 -17.50 -33.99
CA ARG A 54 -0.37 -17.16 -33.33
C ARG A 54 0.54 -18.38 -33.37
N GLU A 55 1.45 -18.42 -34.34
CA GLU A 55 2.54 -19.40 -34.42
C GLU A 55 3.47 -19.27 -33.20
N ALA A 56 3.06 -19.81 -32.05
CA ALA A 56 3.90 -20.29 -30.95
C ALA A 56 3.02 -20.50 -29.71
N GLU A 57 2.84 -21.76 -29.32
CA GLU A 57 2.76 -22.27 -27.93
C GLU A 57 2.05 -23.63 -27.96
N PHE A 58 2.81 -24.70 -28.21
CA PHE A 58 2.31 -26.07 -28.35
C PHE A 58 2.25 -26.84 -27.00
N ASP A 59 2.70 -26.24 -25.89
CA ASP A 59 2.87 -26.96 -24.62
C ASP A 59 1.70 -26.81 -23.62
N LEU A 60 0.70 -25.96 -23.91
CA LEU A 60 -0.40 -25.68 -22.97
C LEU A 60 -1.61 -26.61 -23.13
N SER A 61 -1.82 -27.22 -24.30
CA SER A 61 -2.97 -28.09 -24.59
C SER A 61 -2.88 -29.45 -23.91
N ALA A 62 -1.67 -30.00 -23.78
CA ALA A 62 -1.42 -31.30 -23.15
C ALA A 62 -1.74 -31.31 -21.63
N ASN A 63 -1.55 -30.18 -20.94
CA ASN A 63 -1.83 -30.04 -19.50
C ASN A 63 -3.33 -29.86 -19.16
N ILE A 64 -4.18 -29.51 -20.14
CA ILE A 64 -5.64 -29.40 -19.94
C ILE A 64 -6.30 -30.79 -20.08
N MET A 65 -5.73 -31.65 -20.92
CA MET A 65 -6.29 -32.95 -21.26
C MET A 65 -6.08 -34.01 -20.16
N THR A 66 -5.05 -33.85 -19.32
CA THR A 66 -4.74 -34.79 -18.22
C THR A 66 -5.52 -34.51 -16.94
N ASN A 67 -6.26 -33.40 -16.85
CA ASN A 67 -6.96 -32.96 -15.62
C ASN A 67 -8.49 -32.89 -15.79
N SER A 68 -9.05 -33.46 -16.87
CA SER A 68 -10.45 -33.27 -17.28
C SER A 68 -11.47 -34.17 -16.60
N SER A 69 -11.08 -35.02 -15.65
CA SER A 69 -12.03 -35.92 -14.98
C SER A 69 -12.92 -35.24 -13.93
N SER A 70 -12.66 -33.97 -13.58
CA SER A 70 -13.44 -33.23 -12.55
C SER A 70 -13.92 -31.83 -12.95
N ILE A 71 -13.79 -31.43 -14.22
CA ILE A 71 -14.21 -30.09 -14.65
C ILE A 71 -15.72 -30.09 -14.93
N ASN A 72 -16.47 -29.28 -14.18
CA ASN A 72 -17.90 -29.09 -14.41
C ASN A 72 -18.14 -28.52 -15.81
N ALA A 73 -19.10 -29.08 -16.57
CA ALA A 73 -19.49 -28.59 -17.90
C ALA A 73 -19.75 -27.06 -17.94
N TRP A 74 -20.22 -26.51 -16.82
CA TRP A 74 -20.42 -25.07 -16.61
C TRP A 74 -19.12 -24.24 -16.61
N GLU A 75 -18.08 -24.71 -15.93
CA GLU A 75 -16.79 -24.02 -15.85
C GLU A 75 -16.09 -24.03 -17.22
N LEU A 76 -16.22 -25.14 -17.95
CA LEU A 76 -15.73 -25.27 -19.32
C LEU A 76 -16.47 -24.36 -20.30
N ALA A 77 -17.80 -24.26 -20.20
CA ALA A 77 -18.60 -23.36 -21.02
C ALA A 77 -18.29 -21.88 -20.76
N TYR A 78 -18.00 -21.51 -19.50
CA TYR A 78 -17.56 -20.17 -19.12
C TYR A 78 -16.16 -19.85 -19.67
N ALA A 79 -15.19 -20.73 -19.46
CA ALA A 79 -13.80 -20.55 -19.90
C ALA A 79 -13.67 -20.39 -21.42
N THR A 80 -14.57 -21.04 -22.16
CA THR A 80 -14.63 -20.98 -23.63
C THR A 80 -15.49 -19.84 -24.17
N HIS A 81 -16.11 -19.02 -23.31
CA HIS A 81 -17.00 -17.93 -23.69
C HIS A 81 -18.15 -18.35 -24.62
N LEU A 82 -18.81 -19.48 -24.34
CA LEU A 82 -19.99 -19.95 -25.08
C LEU A 82 -21.25 -19.18 -24.64
N LYS A 83 -21.38 -17.93 -25.12
CA LYS A 83 -22.48 -17.01 -24.74
C LYS A 83 -23.88 -17.57 -25.02
N THR A 84 -24.07 -18.26 -26.15
CA THR A 84 -25.37 -18.84 -26.55
C THR A 84 -25.81 -19.98 -25.65
N PHE A 85 -24.88 -20.83 -25.20
CA PHE A 85 -25.14 -21.88 -24.24
C PHE A 85 -25.51 -21.30 -22.86
N MET A 86 -24.71 -20.34 -22.37
CA MET A 86 -24.97 -19.69 -21.08
C MET A 86 -26.27 -18.88 -21.06
N GLY A 87 -26.73 -18.39 -22.21
CA GLY A 87 -28.00 -17.67 -22.35
C GLY A 87 -29.25 -18.54 -22.27
N GLN A 88 -29.13 -19.86 -22.34
CA GLN A 88 -30.28 -20.76 -22.28
C GLN A 88 -31.00 -20.68 -20.92
N THR A 89 -32.32 -20.89 -20.94
CA THR A 89 -33.19 -20.81 -19.75
C THR A 89 -32.75 -21.76 -18.63
N CYS A 90 -32.25 -22.95 -18.97
CA CYS A 90 -31.72 -23.91 -18.01
C CYS A 90 -30.51 -23.33 -17.25
N CYS A 91 -29.58 -22.69 -17.98
CA CYS A 91 -28.42 -22.06 -17.39
C CYS A 91 -28.80 -20.87 -16.50
N GLN A 92 -29.69 -20.00 -17.00
CA GLN A 92 -30.16 -18.82 -16.28
C GLN A 92 -30.94 -19.18 -15.00
N THR A 93 -31.72 -20.25 -15.03
CA THR A 93 -32.46 -20.74 -13.85
C THR A 93 -31.50 -21.21 -12.76
N LYS A 94 -30.43 -21.94 -13.13
CA LYS A 94 -29.39 -22.36 -12.18
C LYS A 94 -28.61 -21.16 -11.64
N LEU A 95 -28.28 -20.18 -12.47
CA LEU A 95 -27.63 -18.93 -12.04
C LEU A 95 -28.50 -18.17 -11.02
N LYS A 96 -29.80 -18.10 -11.26
CA LYS A 96 -30.78 -17.49 -10.36
C LYS A 96 -30.86 -18.20 -9.01
N ILE A 97 -30.78 -19.53 -8.99
CA ILE A 97 -30.74 -20.32 -7.76
C ILE A 97 -29.44 -20.05 -6.99
N ILE A 98 -28.29 -20.04 -7.68
CA ILE A 98 -26.99 -19.71 -7.07
C ILE A 98 -27.01 -18.30 -6.47
N TRP A 99 -27.55 -17.32 -7.22
CA TRP A 99 -27.64 -15.93 -6.77
C TRP A 99 -28.55 -15.75 -5.55
N ARG A 100 -29.65 -16.49 -5.47
CA ARG A 100 -30.55 -16.49 -4.29
C ARG A 100 -29.96 -17.24 -3.08
N GLY A 101 -28.92 -18.06 -3.27
CA GLY A 101 -28.29 -18.81 -2.18
C GLY A 101 -29.29 -19.73 -1.45
N ARG A 102 -29.41 -19.57 -0.12
CA ARG A 102 -30.34 -20.34 0.71
C ARG A 102 -31.77 -19.77 0.76
N MET A 103 -32.05 -18.67 0.04
CA MET A 103 -33.37 -18.04 0.03
C MET A 103 -34.34 -18.78 -0.89
N ALA A 104 -35.62 -18.84 -0.50
CA ALA A 104 -36.67 -19.40 -1.35
C ALA A 104 -36.77 -18.65 -2.70
N THR A 105 -37.01 -19.40 -3.78
CA THR A 105 -37.02 -18.88 -5.16
C THR A 105 -38.13 -17.87 -5.44
N PHE A 106 -39.17 -17.82 -4.60
CA PHE A 106 -40.36 -16.98 -4.74
C PHE A 106 -40.47 -15.86 -3.70
N THR A 107 -39.38 -15.44 -3.06
CA THR A 107 -39.43 -14.25 -2.20
C THR A 107 -39.58 -12.97 -3.05
N PRO A 108 -40.58 -12.12 -2.77
CA PRO A 108 -40.77 -10.85 -3.46
C PRO A 108 -39.72 -9.84 -3.01
N TRP A 109 -39.35 -8.94 -3.92
CA TRP A 109 -38.24 -7.99 -3.72
C TRP A 109 -38.45 -7.07 -2.50
N TRP A 110 -39.69 -6.69 -2.19
CA TRP A 110 -39.99 -5.83 -1.05
C TRP A 110 -39.73 -6.51 0.30
N GLN A 111 -39.91 -7.83 0.42
CA GLN A 111 -39.56 -8.57 1.65
C GLN A 111 -38.04 -8.60 1.86
N ILE A 112 -37.28 -8.65 0.77
CA ILE A 112 -35.81 -8.54 0.80
C ILE A 112 -35.40 -7.12 1.23
N VAL A 113 -36.11 -6.09 0.74
CA VAL A 113 -35.89 -4.68 1.12
C VAL A 113 -36.37 -4.38 2.55
N MET A 114 -37.39 -5.05 3.08
CA MET A 114 -37.79 -4.88 4.49
C MET A 114 -36.84 -5.61 5.44
N ALA A 115 -36.29 -6.77 5.02
CA ALA A 115 -35.22 -7.45 5.74
C ALA A 115 -33.88 -6.64 5.74
N LEU A 116 -33.72 -5.68 4.82
CA LEU A 116 -32.60 -4.72 4.74
C LEU A 116 -32.44 -3.85 6.00
N PHE A 117 -33.56 -3.51 6.66
CA PHE A 117 -33.59 -2.66 7.85
C PHE A 117 -33.34 -3.45 9.16
N LEU A 118 -33.18 -4.77 9.07
CA LEU A 118 -32.77 -5.65 10.17
C LEU A 118 -31.29 -6.04 9.97
N PRO A 119 -30.34 -5.41 10.69
CA PRO A 119 -28.90 -5.35 10.34
C PRO A 119 -28.12 -6.67 10.28
N PHE A 120 -28.72 -7.82 10.62
CA PHE A 120 -27.96 -9.05 10.88
C PHE A 120 -28.04 -10.14 9.80
N LEU A 121 -28.82 -9.97 8.71
CA LEU A 121 -29.15 -11.12 7.84
C LEU A 121 -28.78 -11.08 6.35
N VAL A 122 -28.16 -10.03 5.79
CA VAL A 122 -27.81 -10.04 4.35
C VAL A 122 -26.42 -9.49 4.07
N THR A 123 -25.44 -10.38 3.98
CA THR A 123 -24.02 -10.07 3.76
C THR A 123 -23.71 -9.34 2.45
N THR A 124 -24.51 -9.47 1.39
CA THR A 124 -24.20 -8.85 0.08
C THR A 124 -24.74 -7.43 -0.10
N ILE A 125 -25.84 -7.06 0.57
CA ILE A 125 -26.44 -5.72 0.42
C ILE A 125 -25.82 -4.72 1.42
N THR A 126 -25.33 -5.21 2.56
CA THR A 126 -24.54 -4.39 3.51
C THR A 126 -23.32 -3.75 2.85
N PHE A 127 -22.64 -4.42 1.92
CA PHE A 127 -21.51 -3.84 1.19
C PHE A 127 -21.90 -2.63 0.32
N THR A 128 -23.06 -2.67 -0.32
CA THR A 128 -23.51 -1.58 -1.19
C THR A 128 -23.88 -0.34 -0.37
N ILE A 129 -24.59 -0.52 0.76
CA ILE A 129 -24.94 0.58 1.66
C ILE A 129 -23.71 1.14 2.38
N SER A 130 -22.81 0.26 2.82
CA SER A 130 -21.51 0.61 3.40
C SER A 130 -20.69 1.50 2.45
N TYR A 131 -20.62 1.14 1.16
CA TYR A 131 -19.89 1.92 0.16
C TYR A 131 -20.51 3.29 -0.11
N LEU A 132 -21.85 3.39 -0.17
CA LEU A 132 -22.53 4.68 -0.32
C LEU A 132 -22.30 5.61 0.88
N LEU A 133 -22.31 5.06 2.10
CA LEU A 133 -22.02 5.82 3.32
C LEU A 133 -20.55 6.26 3.36
N PHE A 134 -19.63 5.40 2.95
CA PHE A 134 -18.21 5.74 2.80
C PHE A 134 -18.01 6.90 1.81
N LEU A 135 -18.63 6.85 0.63
CA LEU A 135 -18.53 7.92 -0.36
C LEU A 135 -19.09 9.25 0.15
N TRP A 136 -20.20 9.22 0.89
CA TRP A 136 -20.78 10.43 1.47
C TRP A 136 -19.86 11.06 2.53
N LEU A 137 -19.34 10.25 3.45
CA LEU A 137 -18.39 10.72 4.48
C LEU A 137 -17.07 11.19 3.88
N PHE A 138 -16.55 10.48 2.88
CA PHE A 138 -15.33 10.85 2.17
C PHE A 138 -15.50 12.17 1.41
N SER A 139 -16.63 12.37 0.72
CA SER A 139 -16.97 13.62 0.04
C SER A 139 -17.08 14.79 1.02
N TYR A 140 -17.77 14.59 2.14
CA TYR A 140 -17.85 15.58 3.21
C TYR A 140 -16.45 15.92 3.77
N PHE A 141 -15.62 14.92 4.06
CA PHE A 141 -14.26 15.13 4.56
C PHE A 141 -13.39 15.94 3.60
N VAL A 142 -13.37 15.57 2.31
CA VAL A 142 -12.56 16.27 1.30
C VAL A 142 -13.03 17.71 1.10
N LEU A 143 -14.35 17.96 1.13
CA LEU A 143 -14.91 19.28 0.82
C LEU A 143 -14.97 20.24 2.03
N VAL A 144 -15.08 19.72 3.26
CA VAL A 144 -15.41 20.53 4.44
C VAL A 144 -14.33 20.47 5.53
N GLU A 145 -13.70 19.31 5.75
CA GLU A 145 -12.85 19.07 6.94
C GLU A 145 -11.37 18.92 6.63
N LEU A 146 -10.90 19.36 5.45
CA LEU A 146 -9.48 19.31 5.10
C LEU A 146 -8.68 20.37 5.90
N GLU A 147 -8.62 20.21 7.22
CA GLU A 147 -7.87 21.02 8.16
C GLU A 147 -6.56 20.32 8.58
N ALA A 148 -5.59 21.08 9.09
CA ALA A 148 -4.30 20.54 9.54
C ALA A 148 -4.41 19.60 10.77
N ARG A 149 -5.55 19.58 11.48
CA ARG A 149 -5.78 18.68 12.63
C ARG A 149 -6.48 17.40 12.17
N VAL A 150 -6.08 16.28 12.75
CA VAL A 150 -6.74 14.99 12.51
C VAL A 150 -8.10 15.00 13.20
N THR A 151 -9.19 14.94 12.43
CA THR A 151 -10.55 14.84 12.97
C THR A 151 -10.90 13.38 13.28
N THR A 152 -11.87 13.15 14.17
CA THR A 152 -12.36 11.79 14.46
C THR A 152 -12.88 11.09 13.20
N ILE A 153 -13.46 11.86 12.28
CA ILE A 153 -13.97 11.36 10.99
C ILE A 153 -12.82 10.87 10.11
N GLU A 154 -11.66 11.54 10.14
CA GLU A 154 -10.47 11.09 9.40
C GLU A 154 -9.98 9.72 9.86
N TYR A 155 -9.96 9.45 11.18
CA TYR A 155 -9.60 8.12 11.70
C TYR A 155 -10.59 7.04 11.25
N VAL A 156 -11.88 7.36 11.22
CA VAL A 156 -12.91 6.45 10.71
C VAL A 156 -12.69 6.15 9.23
N LEU A 157 -12.38 7.17 8.42
CA LEU A 157 -12.09 7.01 6.99
C LEU A 157 -10.80 6.21 6.74
N TRP A 158 -9.73 6.45 7.50
CA TRP A 158 -8.51 5.64 7.42
C TRP A 158 -8.76 4.18 7.76
N GLY A 159 -9.51 3.91 8.83
CA GLY A 159 -9.93 2.56 9.19
C GLY A 159 -10.72 1.90 8.07
N TRP A 160 -11.66 2.63 7.46
CA TRP A 160 -12.47 2.12 6.36
C TRP A 160 -11.65 1.86 5.09
N SER A 161 -10.80 2.79 4.69
CA SER A 161 -9.87 2.62 3.56
C SER A 161 -8.94 1.43 3.76
N PHE A 162 -8.50 1.20 5.00
CA PHE A 162 -7.72 0.01 5.35
C PHE A 162 -8.53 -1.28 5.17
N THR A 163 -9.79 -1.32 5.61
CA THR A 163 -10.65 -2.49 5.39
C THR A 163 -10.90 -2.78 3.90
N MET A 164 -11.05 -1.75 3.06
CA MET A 164 -11.17 -1.89 1.61
C MET A 164 -9.87 -2.42 0.99
N LEU A 165 -8.71 -1.94 1.44
CA LEU A 165 -7.41 -2.46 1.02
C LEU A 165 -7.25 -3.95 1.37
N CYS A 166 -7.65 -4.34 2.59
CA CYS A 166 -7.62 -5.74 3.00
C CYS A 166 -8.51 -6.62 2.13
N GLU A 167 -9.67 -6.13 1.69
CA GLU A 167 -10.56 -6.84 0.78
C GLU A 167 -9.93 -7.03 -0.61
N GLU A 168 -9.26 -6.02 -1.16
CA GLU A 168 -8.52 -6.16 -2.42
C GLU A 168 -7.35 -7.15 -2.31
N LEU A 169 -6.62 -7.10 -1.20
CA LEU A 169 -5.56 -8.07 -0.91
C LEU A 169 -6.12 -9.50 -0.78
N ARG A 170 -7.29 -9.67 -0.15
CA ARG A 170 -7.98 -10.95 -0.06
C ARG A 170 -8.35 -11.49 -1.44
N GLN A 171 -8.87 -10.64 -2.33
CA GLN A 171 -9.19 -11.01 -3.72
C GLN A 171 -7.94 -11.40 -4.52
N LEU A 172 -6.83 -10.67 -4.35
CA LEU A 172 -5.54 -10.97 -4.95
C LEU A 172 -5.03 -12.37 -4.55
N VAL A 173 -5.08 -12.69 -3.25
CA VAL A 173 -4.64 -13.98 -2.70
C VAL A 173 -5.53 -15.13 -3.16
N THR A 174 -6.83 -14.91 -3.29
CA THR A 174 -7.83 -15.94 -3.68
C THR A 174 -7.90 -16.15 -5.21
N SER A 175 -7.18 -15.35 -6.00
CA SER A 175 -7.19 -15.46 -7.46
C SER A 175 -6.64 -16.80 -7.97
N GLN A 176 -7.11 -17.23 -9.16
CA GLN A 176 -6.86 -18.55 -9.76
C GLN A 176 -5.39 -18.85 -10.14
N GLY A 177 -4.46 -17.92 -9.94
CA GLY A 177 -3.04 -18.13 -10.26
C GLY A 177 -2.39 -19.14 -9.30
N ARG A 178 -1.58 -20.08 -9.81
CA ARG A 178 -0.81 -21.01 -8.95
C ARG A 178 0.42 -20.35 -8.30
N THR A 179 1.07 -19.42 -9.02
CA THR A 179 2.23 -18.66 -8.53
C THR A 179 1.82 -17.22 -8.19
N PRO A 180 2.50 -16.55 -7.24
CA PRO A 180 2.12 -15.20 -6.80
C PRO A 180 2.13 -14.19 -7.96
N LEU A 181 3.09 -14.27 -8.88
CA LEU A 181 3.15 -13.41 -10.06
C LEU A 181 1.96 -13.65 -11.01
N LYS A 182 1.56 -14.91 -11.20
CA LYS A 182 0.42 -15.25 -12.05
C LYS A 182 -0.91 -14.86 -11.40
N LYS A 183 -1.00 -14.89 -10.06
CA LYS A 183 -2.12 -14.34 -9.29
C LYS A 183 -2.29 -12.85 -9.51
N ILE A 184 -1.21 -12.08 -9.36
CA ILE A 184 -1.20 -10.64 -9.61
C ILE A 184 -1.59 -10.33 -11.05
N TRP A 185 -1.03 -11.05 -12.02
CA TRP A 185 -1.37 -10.87 -13.43
C TRP A 185 -2.85 -11.17 -13.72
N CYS A 186 -3.37 -12.31 -13.24
CA CYS A 186 -4.78 -12.67 -13.44
C CYS A 186 -5.74 -11.67 -12.80
N TRP A 187 -5.41 -11.14 -11.63
CA TRP A 187 -6.17 -10.08 -10.98
C TRP A 187 -6.13 -8.77 -11.78
N TYR A 188 -4.94 -8.35 -12.24
CA TYR A 188 -4.75 -7.09 -12.96
C TYR A 188 -5.38 -7.08 -14.37
N VAL A 189 -5.57 -8.24 -15.01
CA VAL A 189 -6.22 -8.31 -16.33
C VAL A 189 -7.66 -7.77 -16.30
N SER A 190 -8.36 -7.90 -15.17
CA SER A 190 -9.71 -7.37 -15.00
C SER A 190 -9.71 -5.83 -15.06
N ASN A 191 -10.54 -5.25 -15.94
CA ASN A 191 -10.65 -3.80 -16.03
C ASN A 191 -11.22 -3.16 -14.75
N TRP A 192 -12.12 -3.85 -14.04
CA TRP A 192 -12.68 -3.37 -12.77
C TRP A 192 -11.60 -3.21 -11.71
N ASN A 193 -10.76 -4.23 -11.52
CA ASN A 193 -9.67 -4.23 -10.53
C ASN A 193 -8.63 -3.12 -10.81
N LYS A 194 -8.44 -2.74 -12.08
CA LYS A 194 -7.60 -1.59 -12.44
C LYS A 194 -8.21 -0.28 -11.95
N TYR A 195 -9.52 -0.11 -12.09
CA TYR A 195 -10.23 1.07 -11.59
C TYR A 195 -10.24 1.11 -10.06
N ASP A 196 -10.38 -0.04 -9.39
CA ASP A 196 -10.33 -0.12 -7.93
C ASP A 196 -8.94 0.29 -7.40
N LEU A 197 -7.86 -0.20 -8.02
CA LEU A 197 -6.49 0.21 -7.71
C LEU A 197 -6.26 1.71 -7.96
N ALA A 198 -6.71 2.22 -9.10
CA ALA A 198 -6.58 3.63 -9.43
C ALA A 198 -7.34 4.52 -8.44
N THR A 199 -8.56 4.12 -8.07
CA THR A 199 -9.40 4.83 -7.10
C THR A 199 -8.79 4.81 -5.71
N PHE A 200 -8.22 3.67 -5.28
CA PHE A 200 -7.50 3.58 -4.01
C PHE A 200 -6.27 4.50 -3.98
N LEU A 201 -5.47 4.51 -5.04
CA LEU A 201 -4.29 5.38 -5.13
C LEU A 201 -4.66 6.86 -5.12
N VAL A 202 -5.70 7.26 -5.86
CA VAL A 202 -6.22 8.64 -5.88
C VAL A 202 -6.83 9.03 -4.53
N GLY A 203 -7.57 8.14 -3.88
CA GLY A 203 -8.14 8.35 -2.54
C GLY A 203 -7.04 8.55 -1.49
N MET A 204 -6.01 7.71 -1.51
CA MET A 204 -4.85 7.87 -0.62
C MET A 204 -4.09 9.17 -0.91
N ALA A 205 -3.89 9.51 -2.18
CA ALA A 205 -3.21 10.74 -2.57
C ALA A 205 -4.00 11.99 -2.20
N SER A 206 -5.33 11.96 -2.21
CA SER A 206 -6.17 13.10 -1.82
C SER A 206 -6.22 13.31 -0.29
N ILE A 207 -6.18 12.24 0.50
CA ILE A 207 -6.13 12.35 1.97
C ILE A 207 -4.72 12.74 2.45
N LEU A 208 -3.68 12.06 1.97
CA LEU A 208 -2.31 12.29 2.45
C LEU A 208 -1.59 13.41 1.70
N GLY A 209 -1.94 13.67 0.44
CA GLY A 209 -1.23 14.62 -0.43
C GLY A 209 -1.16 16.04 0.14
N PRO A 210 -2.29 16.67 0.53
CA PRO A 210 -2.29 18.00 1.13
C PRO A 210 -1.44 18.08 2.41
N LYS A 211 -1.46 17.03 3.23
CA LYS A 211 -0.68 16.95 4.48
C LYS A 211 0.81 16.78 4.23
N ILE A 212 1.19 15.95 3.26
CA ILE A 212 2.60 15.75 2.85
C ILE A 212 3.15 17.04 2.22
N ILE A 213 2.37 17.73 1.38
CA ILE A 213 2.77 19.00 0.77
C ILE A 213 2.95 20.08 1.85
N MET A 214 2.03 20.14 2.82
CA MET A 214 2.13 21.04 3.96
C MET A 214 3.39 20.75 4.79
N LEU A 215 3.61 19.48 5.19
CA LEU A 215 4.79 19.07 5.94
C LEU A 215 6.09 19.33 5.17
N GLY A 216 6.10 19.12 3.85
CA GLY A 216 7.23 19.44 2.99
C GLY A 216 7.57 20.94 2.97
N LYS A 217 6.56 21.82 2.95
CA LYS A 217 6.76 23.27 3.07
C LYS A 217 7.34 23.65 4.44
N MET A 218 6.83 23.06 5.52
CA MET A 218 7.36 23.28 6.87
C MET A 218 8.81 22.78 7.04
N MET A 219 9.19 21.70 6.35
CA MET A 219 10.55 21.17 6.38
C MET A 219 11.58 22.14 5.79
N ILE A 220 11.19 22.99 4.84
CA ILE A 220 12.08 24.03 4.29
C ILE A 220 12.40 25.07 5.36
N ASP A 221 11.40 25.49 6.14
CA ASP A 221 11.58 26.44 7.25
C ASP A 221 12.49 25.86 8.34
N VAL A 222 12.34 24.56 8.64
CA VAL A 222 13.23 23.83 9.56
C VAL A 222 14.66 23.78 9.05
N LEU A 223 14.87 23.53 7.77
CA LEU A 223 16.21 23.49 7.19
C LEU A 223 16.92 24.85 7.29
N VAL A 224 16.19 25.96 7.12
CA VAL A 224 16.73 27.31 7.33
C VAL A 224 17.09 27.52 8.81
N PHE A 225 16.23 27.10 9.74
CA PHE A 225 16.51 27.18 11.18
C PHE A 225 17.74 26.36 11.59
N VAL A 226 17.84 25.10 11.13
CA VAL A 226 18.96 24.21 11.44
C VAL A 226 20.29 24.80 10.97
N ARG A 227 20.32 25.54 9.85
CA ARG A 227 21.52 26.26 9.40
C ARG A 227 21.93 27.36 10.38
N ILE A 228 20.98 28.13 10.90
CA ILE A 228 21.25 29.16 11.91
C ILE A 228 21.74 28.51 13.21
N LEU A 229 21.06 27.46 13.67
CA LEU A 229 21.44 26.72 14.87
C LEU A 229 22.88 26.17 14.76
N LEU A 230 23.23 25.61 13.60
CA LEU A 230 24.56 25.06 13.35
C LEU A 230 25.66 26.12 13.47
N ILE A 231 25.42 27.37 13.03
CA ILE A 231 26.36 28.48 13.20
C ILE A 231 26.64 28.73 14.69
N PHE A 232 25.59 28.76 15.52
CA PHE A 232 25.73 28.96 16.97
C PHE A 232 26.41 27.78 17.66
N VAL A 233 26.03 26.55 17.31
CA VAL A 233 26.63 25.31 17.87
C VAL A 233 28.13 25.25 17.58
N ILE A 234 28.54 25.50 16.34
CA ILE A 234 29.97 25.47 15.96
C ILE A 234 30.74 26.59 16.66
N SER A 235 30.20 27.81 16.66
CA SER A 235 30.88 28.98 17.24
C SER A 235 31.14 28.79 18.74
N PHE A 236 30.11 28.36 19.48
CA PHE A 236 30.23 28.09 20.90
C PHE A 236 31.08 26.83 21.16
N GLY A 237 30.92 25.76 20.38
CA GLY A 237 31.70 24.53 20.51
C GLY A 237 33.21 24.75 20.37
N ILE A 238 33.64 25.56 19.39
CA ILE A 238 35.06 25.92 19.21
C ILE A 238 35.55 26.73 20.43
N MET A 239 34.82 27.77 20.81
CA MET A 239 35.18 28.62 21.96
C MET A 239 35.26 27.80 23.26
N TYR A 240 34.29 26.92 23.52
CA TYR A 240 34.24 26.02 24.66
C TYR A 240 35.51 25.15 24.73
N THR A 241 35.87 24.52 23.62
CA THR A 241 37.09 23.70 23.56
C THR A 241 38.37 24.52 23.69
N ALA A 242 38.41 25.73 23.14
CA ALA A 242 39.59 26.60 23.21
C ALA A 242 39.88 27.11 24.63
N ILE A 243 38.84 27.36 25.43
CA ILE A 243 38.99 27.83 26.82
C ILE A 243 39.35 26.67 27.76
N LEU A 244 38.66 25.53 27.66
CA LEU A 244 38.78 24.44 28.63
C LEU A 244 39.89 23.44 28.29
N PHE A 245 40.24 23.27 27.02
CA PHE A 245 41.24 22.31 26.56
C PHE A 245 42.24 22.99 25.61
N PRO A 246 43.13 23.86 26.14
CA PRO A 246 44.15 24.50 25.32
C PRO A 246 45.19 23.48 24.82
N ASN A 247 45.73 23.70 23.62
CA ASN A 247 46.77 22.88 22.99
C ASN A 247 46.40 21.41 22.73
N THR A 248 45.12 21.09 22.57
CA THR A 248 44.67 19.75 22.13
C THR A 248 45.05 19.47 20.68
N ARG A 249 45.47 18.24 20.37
CA ARG A 249 45.88 17.87 19.01
C ARG A 249 44.64 17.69 18.11
N PRO A 250 44.76 17.95 16.80
CA PRO A 250 43.64 17.74 15.89
C PRO A 250 43.33 16.24 15.78
N SER A 251 42.22 15.82 16.37
CA SER A 251 41.73 14.44 16.37
C SER A 251 40.22 14.40 16.08
N PHE A 252 39.71 13.25 15.60
CA PHE A 252 38.26 13.07 15.41
C PHE A 252 37.48 13.19 16.74
N LEU A 253 38.15 12.92 17.85
CA LEU A 253 37.58 13.05 19.19
C LEU A 253 37.37 14.53 19.57
N LEU A 254 38.31 15.41 19.21
CA LEU A 254 38.14 16.85 19.34
C LEU A 254 36.94 17.34 18.52
N LEU A 255 36.83 16.91 17.25
CA LEU A 255 35.69 17.24 16.40
C LEU A 255 34.37 16.77 17.02
N LYS A 256 34.33 15.52 17.53
CA LYS A 256 33.17 14.98 18.24
C LYS A 256 32.80 15.86 19.44
N ARG A 257 33.78 16.30 20.24
CA ARG A 257 33.56 17.15 21.42
C ARG A 257 32.98 18.53 21.05
N ILE A 258 33.51 19.16 19.98
CA ILE A 258 33.05 20.47 19.48
C ILE A 258 31.56 20.45 19.14
N PHE A 259 31.03 19.34 18.59
CA PHE A 259 29.60 19.24 18.26
C PHE A 259 28.75 18.64 19.38
N TYR A 260 29.25 17.63 20.08
CA TYR A 260 28.47 16.82 21.02
C TYR A 260 28.02 17.64 22.24
N VAL A 261 28.95 18.30 22.92
CA VAL A 261 28.65 19.06 24.16
C VAL A 261 27.59 20.14 23.91
N PRO A 262 27.77 21.07 22.95
CA PRO A 262 26.79 22.12 22.74
C PRO A 262 25.47 21.64 22.15
N TYR A 263 25.47 20.50 21.44
CA TYR A 263 24.23 19.87 20.98
C TYR A 263 23.38 19.39 22.16
N TRP A 264 23.96 18.66 23.11
CA TRP A 264 23.24 18.15 24.29
C TRP A 264 22.81 19.26 25.24
N GLN A 265 23.58 20.35 25.32
CA GLN A 265 23.18 21.55 26.07
C GLN A 265 21.86 22.16 25.58
N ILE A 266 21.56 22.13 24.27
CA ILE A 266 20.25 22.58 23.76
C ILE A 266 19.09 21.78 24.40
N PHE A 267 19.31 20.51 24.72
CA PHE A 267 18.31 19.66 25.35
C PHE A 267 18.30 19.74 26.89
N GLY A 268 19.14 20.59 27.49
CA GLY A 268 19.18 20.82 28.94
C GLY A 268 20.33 20.13 29.68
N GLU A 269 21.14 19.31 29.00
CA GLU A 269 22.31 18.66 29.60
C GLU A 269 23.48 19.66 29.67
N THR A 270 23.71 20.26 30.83
CA THR A 270 24.66 21.37 30.98
C THR A 270 26.11 20.95 31.10
N PHE A 271 26.40 19.71 31.52
CA PHE A 271 27.74 19.21 31.83
C PHE A 271 28.51 20.15 32.79
N LEU A 272 27.86 20.53 33.89
CA LEU A 272 28.37 21.53 34.83
C LEU A 272 29.78 21.19 35.35
N ASP A 273 30.03 19.92 35.69
CA ASP A 273 31.31 19.45 36.22
C ASP A 273 32.49 19.71 35.25
N VAL A 274 32.22 19.70 33.93
CA VAL A 274 33.23 20.00 32.90
C VAL A 274 33.37 21.51 32.70
N LEU A 275 32.28 22.28 32.88
CA LEU A 275 32.28 23.73 32.80
C LEU A 275 33.00 24.41 33.98
N THR A 276 32.89 23.84 35.18
CA THR A 276 33.49 24.39 36.41
C THR A 276 34.90 23.88 36.68
N GLY A 277 35.34 22.81 36.01
CA GLY A 277 36.68 22.25 36.20
C GLY A 277 36.75 21.13 37.25
N ASP A 278 35.61 20.70 37.80
CA ASP A 278 35.51 19.80 38.96
C ASP A 278 35.40 18.31 38.58
N GLN A 279 36.02 17.90 37.46
CA GLN A 279 35.92 16.51 36.99
C GLN A 279 36.84 15.56 37.80
N GLU A 280 36.25 14.56 38.47
CA GLU A 280 36.99 13.64 39.37
C GLU A 280 37.87 12.58 38.66
N SER A 281 37.60 12.24 37.40
CA SER A 281 38.20 11.09 36.69
C SER A 281 39.18 11.49 35.57
N CYS A 282 40.07 12.46 35.81
CA CYS A 282 40.99 12.98 34.79
C CYS A 282 42.42 13.23 35.28
N THR A 283 43.36 13.36 34.35
CA THR A 283 44.79 13.59 34.58
C THR A 283 45.19 15.01 34.17
N LYS A 284 45.86 15.75 35.07
CA LYS A 284 46.39 17.12 34.83
C LYS A 284 47.77 17.16 34.16
N LYS A 285 48.43 16.01 33.96
CA LYS A 285 49.78 15.92 33.36
C LYS A 285 49.71 15.91 31.84
N GLU A 286 50.26 16.94 31.20
CA GLU A 286 50.27 17.15 29.74
C GLU A 286 51.02 16.04 28.96
N SER A 287 51.97 15.35 29.59
CA SER A 287 52.79 14.30 28.95
C SER A 287 52.19 12.89 29.01
N VAL A 288 51.11 12.68 29.78
CA VAL A 288 50.52 11.35 30.05
C VAL A 288 49.05 11.27 29.62
N ALA A 289 48.36 12.41 29.48
CA ALA A 289 46.96 12.44 29.10
C ALA A 289 46.79 12.17 27.59
N ASP A 290 46.11 11.07 27.26
CA ASP A 290 45.41 10.96 25.98
C ASP A 290 44.31 12.03 25.93
N ASP A 291 43.91 12.52 24.74
CA ASP A 291 42.98 13.66 24.57
C ASP A 291 41.65 13.46 25.36
N ASP A 292 41.28 12.22 25.68
CA ASP A 292 40.05 11.86 26.41
C ASP A 292 40.18 11.90 27.94
N THR A 293 41.39 11.82 28.50
CA THR A 293 41.64 11.75 29.96
C THR A 293 42.16 13.06 30.55
N ARG A 294 42.32 14.10 29.74
CA ARG A 294 42.79 15.42 30.19
C ARG A 294 41.70 16.17 30.97
N CYS A 295 42.08 16.78 32.09
CA CYS A 295 41.17 17.63 32.87
C CYS A 295 40.88 18.97 32.17
N PRO A 296 39.64 19.50 32.29
CA PRO A 296 39.32 20.86 31.89
C PRO A 296 40.06 21.90 32.75
N GLU A 297 40.46 23.01 32.13
CA GLU A 297 41.06 24.16 32.82
C GLU A 297 39.99 25.05 33.47
N GLU A 298 40.16 25.44 34.73
CA GLU A 298 39.17 26.27 35.43
C GLU A 298 39.25 27.74 34.98
N HIS A 299 38.21 28.24 34.31
CA HIS A 299 38.11 29.63 33.90
C HIS A 299 36.66 30.13 33.97
N ILE A 300 36.43 31.27 34.65
CA ILE A 300 35.10 31.87 34.84
C ILE A 300 34.37 32.23 33.53
N LEU A 301 35.12 32.42 32.43
CA LEU A 301 34.53 32.71 31.12
C LEU A 301 33.72 31.53 30.56
N ALA A 302 34.14 30.29 30.83
CA ALA A 302 33.46 29.10 30.34
C ALA A 302 31.99 28.99 30.83
N PRO A 303 31.69 29.09 32.14
CA PRO A 303 30.31 29.06 32.62
C PRO A 303 29.50 30.30 32.23
N VAL A 304 30.12 31.48 32.14
CA VAL A 304 29.42 32.70 31.68
C VAL A 304 28.95 32.56 30.23
N PHE A 305 29.83 32.11 29.34
CA PHE A 305 29.47 31.87 27.95
C PHE A 305 28.52 30.69 27.78
N GLY A 306 28.65 29.64 28.59
CA GLY A 306 27.70 28.52 28.61
C GLY A 306 26.29 28.96 28.99
N ALA A 307 26.15 29.80 30.01
CA ALA A 307 24.87 30.38 30.41
C ALA A 307 24.27 31.27 29.29
N ALA A 308 25.09 32.10 28.66
CA ALA A 308 24.67 32.94 27.53
C ALA A 308 24.22 32.10 26.31
N TYR A 309 24.94 31.02 26.01
CA TYR A 309 24.57 30.07 24.95
C TYR A 309 23.22 29.41 25.24
N MET A 310 23.02 28.88 26.45
CA MET A 310 21.77 28.27 26.88
C MET A 310 20.59 29.23 26.79
N PHE A 311 20.77 30.49 27.18
CA PHE A 311 19.74 31.51 27.02
C PHE A 311 19.39 31.73 25.54
N LEU A 312 20.40 31.88 24.69
CA LEU A 312 20.21 32.17 23.28
C LEU A 312 19.58 30.99 22.52
N THR A 313 20.03 29.76 22.75
CA THR A 313 19.46 28.58 22.08
C THR A 313 18.08 28.23 22.63
N ASN A 314 17.95 28.12 23.95
CA ASN A 314 16.74 27.52 24.54
C ASN A 314 15.59 28.52 24.69
N ILE A 315 15.90 29.81 24.85
CA ILE A 315 14.86 30.84 25.01
C ILE A 315 14.65 31.63 23.72
N ILE A 316 15.70 31.96 22.96
CA ILE A 316 15.51 32.77 21.75
C ILE A 316 15.24 31.87 20.53
N LEU A 317 16.14 30.94 20.23
CA LEU A 317 16.06 30.16 18.98
C LEU A 317 14.91 29.14 18.99
N ILE A 318 14.69 28.40 20.07
CA ILE A 318 13.57 27.44 20.14
C ILE A 318 12.21 28.18 20.07
N ASN A 319 12.04 29.30 20.78
CA ASN A 319 10.79 30.07 20.70
C ASN A 319 10.57 30.69 19.32
N LEU A 320 11.66 31.10 18.64
CA LEU A 320 11.59 31.55 17.25
C LEU A 320 11.18 30.40 16.32
N LEU A 321 11.72 29.19 16.48
CA LEU A 321 11.32 28.01 15.70
C LEU A 321 9.83 27.70 15.89
N ILE A 322 9.34 27.71 17.13
CA ILE A 322 7.92 27.50 17.44
C ILE A 322 7.05 28.56 16.75
N SER A 323 7.51 29.83 16.75
CA SER A 323 6.81 30.92 16.07
C SER A 323 6.79 30.75 14.55
N MET A 324 7.91 30.36 13.93
CA MET A 324 7.98 30.11 12.49
C MET A 324 7.09 28.94 12.08
N PHE A 325 7.08 27.85 12.84
CA PHE A 325 6.16 26.73 12.61
C PHE A 325 4.71 27.15 12.69
N ARG A 326 4.35 27.94 13.72
CA ARG A 326 2.98 28.45 13.88
C ARG A 326 2.56 29.30 12.69
N GLN A 327 3.45 30.17 12.20
CA GLN A 327 3.20 31.00 11.03
C GLN A 327 3.07 30.17 9.74
N SER A 328 3.93 29.16 9.56
CA SER A 328 3.91 28.26 8.40
C SER A 328 2.65 27.40 8.35
N ILE A 329 2.16 26.89 9.50
CA ILE A 329 0.85 26.22 9.60
C ILE A 329 -0.28 27.19 9.27
N GLN A 330 -0.21 28.42 9.79
CA GLN A 330 -1.27 29.39 9.57
C GLN A 330 -1.34 29.83 8.10
N SER A 331 -0.19 30.02 7.43
CA SER A 331 -0.12 30.35 6.00
C SER A 331 -0.54 29.19 5.11
N SER A 332 -0.22 27.95 5.48
CA SER A 332 -0.70 26.76 4.76
C SER A 332 -2.20 26.54 4.88
N ASN A 333 -2.81 26.94 6.01
CA ASN A 333 -4.25 26.84 6.22
C ASN A 333 -5.03 28.00 5.57
N THR A 334 -4.38 29.14 5.34
CA THR A 334 -5.00 30.35 4.74
C THR A 334 -4.76 30.47 3.24
N THR A 335 -4.00 29.57 2.63
CA THR A 335 -3.93 29.44 1.18
C THR A 335 -4.98 28.43 0.72
N PRO A 336 -6.23 28.85 0.37
CA PRO A 336 -7.08 27.99 -0.42
C PRO A 336 -6.29 27.64 -1.68
N VAL A 337 -6.35 26.37 -2.08
CA VAL A 337 -5.78 25.90 -3.35
C VAL A 337 -6.53 26.64 -4.48
N SER A 338 -6.10 27.86 -4.81
CA SER A 338 -6.44 28.50 -6.06
C SER A 338 -5.71 27.74 -7.14
N VAL A 339 -6.37 26.71 -7.66
CA VAL A 339 -6.02 26.12 -8.94
C VAL A 339 -6.18 27.24 -9.95
N ASN A 340 -5.08 27.92 -10.27
CA ASN A 340 -5.01 28.80 -11.43
C ASN A 340 -5.11 27.88 -12.65
N TYR A 341 -6.30 27.84 -13.25
CA TYR A 341 -6.45 27.48 -14.65
C TYR A 341 -6.14 28.74 -15.46
N ASP A 342 -4.87 28.91 -15.82
CA ASP A 342 -4.46 29.71 -16.97
C ASP A 342 -3.95 28.76 -18.06
#